data_AF-A0A067CB93-F1
#
_entry.id   AF-A0A067CB93-F1
#
_cell.length_a   1.000
_cell.length_b   1.000
_cell.length_c   1.000
_cell.angle_alpha   90.00
_cell.angle_beta   90.00
_cell.angle_gamma   90.00
#
_symmetry.space_group_name_H-M   'P 1'
#
loop_
_entity.id
_entity.type
_entity.pdbx_description
1 polymer ?
#
loop_
_entity_poly.entity_id
_entity_poly.type
_entity_poly.pdbx_seq_one_letter_code
_entity_poly.pdbx_strand_id
1 'polypeptide(L)'
;MTKGKAKDEAAMKDLLASKIARLQVGDDGLDVDMSGIFSDSTLVERSVQAWQDSLESGEILRMETTVGQLLSHLAAVHKKVGEVHAKFIVSREQLTASQDALQKVSSTKGKLEQLCRELQKQNKTIISESRKMAEDEDAKRKQLSAHVKMEQQGKDYVASLHENEALQTKLKTFLAQYEVREEHFAHQLQAKDLTVQLAEAKLKHQVELTNREAEKVQLTLEKAQQIAAREAALQEQLGAYSEKFDTVQDTLSKSNTMFVTLRSEMDKMSKHIKRLEKENGTLKKKCDEYDSGAIEALQERVQTAEDAKRQADKIQKLEGLCRMLQDERKRLKEAASLDTAVGS
;
A
#
# COMPACT_ATOMS: atom_id res chain seq x y z
N MET A 1 -25.56 9.06 26.68
CA MET A 1 -25.08 9.71 25.43
C MET A 1 -24.38 8.75 24.46
N THR A 2 -24.00 7.54 24.87
CA THR A 2 -23.29 6.56 24.01
C THR A 2 -24.19 5.77 23.06
N LYS A 3 -25.45 5.50 23.46
CA LYS A 3 -26.40 4.70 22.67
C LYS A 3 -26.89 5.38 21.38
N GLY A 4 -26.93 6.71 21.34
CA GLY A 4 -27.30 7.49 20.15
C GLY A 4 -26.18 7.51 19.11
N LYS A 5 -24.94 7.81 19.53
CA LYS A 5 -23.77 7.79 18.64
C LYS A 5 -23.54 6.44 17.96
N ALA A 6 -23.71 5.33 18.70
CA ALA A 6 -23.56 3.99 18.13
C ALA A 6 -24.65 3.67 17.07
N LYS A 7 -25.86 4.21 17.25
CA LYS A 7 -26.97 4.04 16.29
C LYS A 7 -26.73 4.86 15.03
N ASP A 8 -26.22 6.08 15.17
CA ASP A 8 -25.91 6.96 14.04
C ASP A 8 -24.70 6.42 13.24
N GLU A 9 -23.70 5.86 13.93
CA GLU A 9 -22.56 5.20 13.28
C GLU A 9 -22.97 3.92 12.53
N ALA A 10 -23.87 3.12 13.11
CA ALA A 10 -24.43 1.94 12.43
C ALA A 10 -25.23 2.35 11.17
N ALA A 11 -26.06 3.40 11.27
CA ALA A 11 -26.81 3.91 10.14
C ALA A 11 -25.89 4.45 9.02
N MET A 12 -24.79 5.12 9.38
CA MET A 12 -23.80 5.60 8.41
C MET A 12 -23.06 4.45 7.74
N LYS A 13 -22.70 3.40 8.48
CA LYS A 13 -22.08 2.18 7.93
C LYS A 13 -23.01 1.45 6.97
N ASP A 14 -24.29 1.32 7.32
CA ASP A 14 -25.30 0.72 6.45
C ASP A 14 -25.51 1.53 5.16
N LEU A 15 -25.53 2.86 5.25
CA LEU A 15 -25.66 3.75 4.10
C LEU A 15 -24.44 3.66 3.17
N LEU A 16 -23.23 3.56 3.73
CA LEU A 16 -22.00 3.39 2.96
C LEU A 16 -21.96 2.02 2.28
N ALA A 17 -22.32 0.95 2.99
CA ALA A 17 -22.39 -0.41 2.45
C ALA A 17 -23.41 -0.48 1.29
N SER A 18 -24.56 0.16 1.46
CA SER A 18 -25.58 0.35 0.41
C SER A 18 -25.02 1.05 -0.83
N LYS A 19 -24.34 2.18 -0.65
CA LYS A 19 -23.79 2.97 -1.76
C LYS A 19 -22.70 2.21 -2.52
N ILE A 20 -21.82 1.53 -1.78
CA ILE A 20 -20.75 0.69 -2.34
C ILE A 20 -21.37 -0.46 -3.14
N ALA A 21 -22.36 -1.15 -2.59
CA ALA A 21 -23.05 -2.24 -3.28
C ALA A 21 -23.71 -1.77 -4.58
N ARG A 22 -24.38 -0.60 -4.58
CA ARG A 22 -24.97 -0.02 -5.81
C ARG A 22 -23.92 0.32 -6.87
N LEU A 23 -22.78 0.89 -6.46
CA LEU A 23 -21.69 1.20 -7.39
C LEU A 23 -21.02 -0.07 -7.95
N GLN A 24 -20.94 -1.14 -7.15
CA GLN A 24 -20.38 -2.43 -7.58
C GLN A 24 -21.32 -3.21 -8.52
N VAL A 25 -22.63 -3.10 -8.33
CA VAL A 25 -23.62 -3.76 -9.19
C VAL A 25 -23.84 -3.00 -10.50
N GLY A 26 -23.72 -1.67 -10.50
CA GLY A 26 -23.90 -0.85 -11.70
C GLY A 26 -25.33 -0.92 -12.25
N ASP A 27 -25.46 -0.87 -13.58
CA ASP A 27 -26.73 -0.98 -14.31
C ASP A 27 -27.01 -2.42 -14.78
N ASP A 28 -26.14 -3.36 -14.40
CA ASP A 28 -26.29 -4.77 -14.73
C ASP A 28 -27.46 -5.39 -13.97
N GLY A 29 -28.14 -6.34 -14.61
CA GLY A 29 -29.22 -7.10 -14.00
C GLY A 29 -28.80 -7.77 -12.68
N LEU A 30 -29.78 -7.96 -11.80
CA LEU A 30 -29.58 -8.61 -10.49
C LEU A 30 -29.27 -10.11 -10.60
N ASP A 31 -29.33 -10.70 -11.79
CA ASP A 31 -28.95 -12.10 -12.01
C ASP A 31 -27.46 -12.32 -11.76
N VAL A 32 -27.15 -13.31 -10.92
CA VAL A 32 -25.78 -13.77 -10.70
C VAL A 32 -25.59 -15.02 -11.53
N ASP A 33 -24.68 -14.97 -12.50
CA ASP A 33 -24.18 -16.19 -13.13
C ASP A 33 -23.38 -16.99 -12.09
N MET A 34 -23.95 -18.11 -11.64
CA MET A 34 -23.34 -19.04 -10.70
C MET A 34 -22.60 -20.20 -11.40
N SER A 35 -22.55 -20.19 -12.74
CA SER A 35 -21.90 -21.24 -13.52
C SER A 35 -20.37 -21.14 -13.49
N GLY A 36 -19.69 -22.27 -13.67
CA GLY A 36 -18.22 -22.35 -13.75
C GLY A 36 -17.53 -22.53 -12.39
N ILE A 37 -17.34 -21.44 -11.66
CA ILE A 37 -16.49 -21.41 -10.44
C ILE A 37 -17.08 -22.24 -9.29
N PHE A 38 -18.42 -22.29 -9.17
CA PHE A 38 -19.09 -23.06 -8.11
C PHE A 38 -19.55 -24.45 -8.54
N SER A 39 -19.43 -24.80 -9.81
CA SER A 39 -19.96 -26.06 -10.36
C SER A 39 -19.02 -27.25 -10.19
N ASP A 40 -17.74 -27.03 -9.93
CA ASP A 40 -16.76 -28.11 -9.83
C ASP A 40 -16.58 -28.58 -8.38
N SER A 41 -17.52 -29.40 -7.90
CA SER A 41 -17.49 -29.99 -6.56
C SER A 41 -16.27 -30.89 -6.31
N THR A 42 -15.56 -31.30 -7.37
CA THR A 42 -14.42 -32.23 -7.30
C THR A 42 -13.07 -31.54 -7.37
N LEU A 43 -13.03 -30.21 -7.59
CA LEU A 43 -11.80 -29.46 -7.77
C LEU A 43 -10.85 -29.63 -6.59
N VAL A 44 -11.38 -29.46 -5.36
CA VAL A 44 -10.59 -29.56 -4.13
C VAL A 44 -10.04 -30.97 -3.97
N GLU A 45 -10.86 -32.01 -4.18
CA GLU A 45 -10.44 -33.41 -4.10
C GLU A 45 -9.36 -33.74 -5.14
N ARG A 46 -9.51 -33.27 -6.38
CA ARG A 46 -8.52 -33.44 -7.45
C ARG A 46 -7.20 -32.71 -7.16
N SER A 47 -7.26 -31.50 -6.61
CA SER A 47 -6.07 -30.74 -6.23
C SER A 47 -5.36 -31.36 -5.03
N VAL A 48 -6.08 -31.92 -4.06
CA VAL A 48 -5.50 -32.66 -2.93
C VAL A 48 -4.78 -33.91 -3.42
N GLN A 49 -5.40 -34.69 -4.31
CA GLN A 49 -4.77 -35.87 -4.89
C GLN A 49 -3.53 -35.50 -5.71
N ALA A 50 -3.62 -34.47 -6.56
CA ALA A 50 -2.47 -34.00 -7.34
C ALA A 50 -1.30 -33.52 -6.45
N TRP A 51 -1.61 -32.91 -5.30
CA TRP A 51 -0.60 -32.50 -4.32
C TRP A 51 0.04 -33.71 -3.63
N GLN A 52 -0.75 -34.73 -3.26
CA GLN A 52 -0.26 -36.00 -2.70
C GLN A 52 0.64 -36.74 -3.69
N ASP A 53 0.22 -36.90 -4.95
CA ASP A 53 1.01 -37.53 -6.00
C ASP A 53 2.35 -36.79 -6.21
N SER A 54 2.34 -35.46 -6.11
CA SER A 54 3.55 -34.62 -6.24
C SER A 54 4.46 -34.71 -5.02
N LEU A 55 3.89 -34.92 -3.83
CA LEU A 55 4.62 -35.15 -2.59
C LEU A 55 5.35 -36.50 -2.62
N GLU A 56 4.70 -37.53 -3.17
CA GLU A 56 5.27 -38.88 -3.34
C GLU A 56 6.37 -38.91 -4.42
N SER A 57 6.22 -38.14 -5.49
CA SER A 57 7.21 -38.06 -6.58
C SER A 57 8.38 -37.11 -6.30
N GLY A 58 8.27 -36.22 -5.30
CA GLY A 58 9.26 -35.18 -4.99
C GLY A 58 9.28 -34.00 -5.99
N GLU A 59 8.24 -33.85 -6.82
CA GLU A 59 8.12 -32.81 -7.84
C GLU A 59 7.67 -31.46 -7.25
N ILE A 60 8.61 -30.70 -6.66
CA ILE A 60 8.33 -29.39 -6.03
C ILE A 60 7.58 -28.42 -6.96
N LEU A 61 7.96 -28.35 -8.24
CA LEU A 61 7.33 -27.44 -9.21
C LEU A 61 5.84 -27.78 -9.44
N ARG A 62 5.49 -29.06 -9.38
CA ARG A 62 4.10 -29.53 -9.53
C ARG A 62 3.27 -29.22 -8.29
N MET A 63 3.89 -29.29 -7.10
CA MET A 63 3.27 -28.82 -5.86
C MET A 63 2.99 -27.32 -5.90
N GLU A 64 3.97 -26.50 -6.31
CA GLU A 64 3.80 -25.05 -6.47
C GLU A 64 2.68 -24.70 -7.46
N THR A 65 2.62 -25.42 -8.59
CA THR A 65 1.57 -25.24 -9.60
C THR A 65 0.19 -25.54 -9.02
N THR A 66 0.05 -26.62 -8.25
CA THR A 66 -1.22 -27.03 -7.62
C THR A 66 -1.68 -26.00 -6.58
N VAL A 67 -0.77 -25.50 -5.75
CA VAL A 67 -1.05 -24.43 -4.79
C VAL A 67 -1.43 -23.14 -5.50
N GLY A 68 -0.72 -22.76 -6.57
CA GLY A 68 -1.03 -21.56 -7.36
C GLY A 68 -2.42 -21.61 -7.99
N GLN A 69 -2.84 -22.78 -8.52
CA GLN A 69 -4.18 -22.99 -9.05
C GLN A 69 -5.26 -22.87 -7.97
N LEU A 70 -5.03 -23.45 -6.78
CA LEU A 70 -5.96 -23.33 -5.64
C LEU A 70 -6.10 -21.88 -5.16
N LEU A 71 -5.00 -21.13 -5.07
CA LEU A 71 -5.02 -19.71 -4.70
C LEU A 71 -5.76 -18.85 -5.74
N SER A 72 -5.55 -19.14 -7.03
CA SER A 72 -6.28 -18.47 -8.12
C SER A 72 -7.79 -18.74 -8.04
N HIS A 73 -8.17 -20.00 -7.79
CA HIS A 73 -9.56 -20.38 -7.61
C HIS A 73 -10.20 -19.73 -6.37
N LEU A 74 -9.47 -19.69 -5.25
CA LEU A 74 -9.92 -19.02 -4.03
C LEU A 74 -10.16 -17.52 -4.26
N ALA A 75 -9.27 -16.85 -4.99
CA ALA A 75 -9.44 -15.45 -5.36
C ALA A 75 -10.68 -15.23 -6.25
N ALA A 76 -10.92 -16.12 -7.21
CA ALA A 76 -12.11 -16.07 -8.07
C ALA A 76 -13.42 -16.28 -7.29
N VAL A 77 -13.45 -17.25 -6.36
CA VAL A 77 -14.58 -17.49 -5.45
C VAL A 77 -14.82 -16.27 -4.56
N HIS A 78 -13.78 -15.69 -3.95
CA HIS A 78 -13.91 -14.50 -3.11
C HIS A 78 -14.49 -13.31 -3.88
N LYS A 79 -14.03 -13.08 -5.11
CA LYS A 79 -14.61 -12.05 -5.98
C LYS A 79 -16.09 -12.30 -6.22
N LYS A 80 -16.47 -13.55 -6.52
CA LYS A 80 -17.86 -13.89 -6.85
C LYS A 80 -18.80 -13.81 -5.64
N VAL A 81 -18.32 -14.19 -4.47
CA VAL A 81 -19.04 -14.00 -3.19
C VAL A 81 -19.27 -12.50 -2.93
N GLY A 82 -18.29 -11.65 -3.21
CA GLY A 82 -18.44 -10.18 -3.13
C GLY A 82 -19.53 -9.65 -4.07
N GLU A 83 -19.56 -10.10 -5.32
CA GLU A 83 -20.60 -9.74 -6.30
C GLU A 83 -22.00 -10.16 -5.84
N VAL A 84 -22.16 -11.41 -5.36
CA VAL A 84 -23.43 -11.91 -4.81
C VAL A 84 -23.88 -11.07 -3.63
N HIS A 85 -22.96 -10.76 -2.71
CA HIS A 85 -23.28 -9.97 -1.52
C HIS A 85 -23.74 -8.56 -1.89
N ALA A 86 -23.08 -7.91 -2.84
CA ALA A 86 -23.49 -6.60 -3.35
C ALA A 86 -24.89 -6.64 -3.97
N LYS A 87 -25.17 -7.64 -4.82
CA LYS A 87 -26.49 -7.84 -5.45
C LYS A 87 -27.59 -8.13 -4.42
N PHE A 88 -27.28 -8.92 -3.38
CA PHE A 88 -28.20 -9.19 -2.28
C PHE A 88 -28.59 -7.90 -1.52
N ILE A 89 -27.62 -7.03 -1.22
CA ILE A 89 -27.88 -5.75 -0.55
C ILE A 89 -28.83 -4.89 -1.40
N VAL A 90 -28.56 -4.76 -2.70
CA VAL A 90 -29.38 -3.97 -3.62
C VAL A 90 -30.80 -4.54 -3.75
N SER A 91 -30.95 -5.87 -3.89
CA SER A 91 -32.25 -6.53 -3.97
C SER A 91 -33.07 -6.34 -2.69
N ARG A 92 -32.43 -6.45 -1.52
CA ARG A 92 -33.08 -6.20 -0.22
C ARG A 92 -33.60 -4.77 -0.11
N GLU A 93 -32.84 -3.79 -0.58
CA GLU A 93 -33.27 -2.38 -0.59
C GLU A 93 -34.45 -2.10 -1.52
N GLN A 94 -34.46 -2.73 -2.69
CA GLN A 94 -35.59 -2.63 -3.61
C GLN A 94 -36.85 -3.22 -2.97
N LEU A 95 -36.72 -4.35 -2.27
CA LEU A 95 -37.83 -4.97 -1.56
C LEU A 95 -38.37 -4.04 -0.44
N THR A 96 -37.51 -3.44 0.37
CA THR A 96 -37.95 -2.50 1.43
C THR A 96 -38.60 -1.25 0.83
N ALA A 97 -38.03 -0.70 -0.24
CA ALA A 97 -38.62 0.45 -0.93
C ALA A 97 -40.01 0.12 -1.53
N SER A 98 -40.17 -1.08 -2.09
CA SER A 98 -41.45 -1.56 -2.61
C SER A 98 -42.48 -1.77 -1.48
N GLN A 99 -42.05 -2.27 -0.31
CA GLN A 99 -42.93 -2.41 0.87
C GLN A 99 -43.40 -1.06 1.39
N ASP A 100 -42.50 -0.07 1.50
CA ASP A 100 -42.85 1.28 1.93
C ASP A 100 -43.82 1.96 0.96
N ALA A 101 -43.61 1.77 -0.36
CA ALA A 101 -44.53 2.26 -1.38
C ALA A 101 -45.92 1.61 -1.25
N LEU A 102 -45.97 0.29 -1.05
CA LEU A 102 -47.23 -0.43 -0.85
C LEU A 102 -47.97 0.04 0.42
N GLN A 103 -47.25 0.27 1.52
CA GLN A 103 -47.84 0.78 2.75
C GLN A 103 -48.41 2.18 2.58
N LYS A 104 -47.70 3.07 1.87
CA LYS A 104 -48.21 4.41 1.50
C LYS A 104 -49.48 4.30 0.67
N VAL A 105 -49.48 3.49 -0.38
CA VAL A 105 -50.64 3.26 -1.26
C VAL A 105 -51.84 2.71 -0.48
N SER A 106 -51.61 1.77 0.44
CA SER A 106 -52.67 1.25 1.31
C SER A 106 -53.27 2.34 2.20
N SER A 107 -52.41 3.21 2.77
CA SER A 107 -52.86 4.32 3.61
C SER A 107 -53.66 5.38 2.85
N THR A 108 -53.26 5.71 1.61
CA THR A 108 -53.98 6.68 0.77
C THR A 108 -55.29 6.09 0.27
N LYS A 109 -55.32 4.80 -0.08
CA LYS A 109 -56.55 4.06 -0.40
C LYS A 109 -57.55 4.12 0.75
N GLY A 110 -57.12 3.85 2.00
CA GLY A 110 -57.99 3.92 3.17
C GLY A 110 -58.60 5.32 3.38
N LYS A 111 -57.81 6.38 3.20
CA LYS A 111 -58.29 7.77 3.28
C LYS A 111 -59.30 8.10 2.18
N LEU A 112 -59.06 7.64 0.95
CA LEU A 112 -59.98 7.84 -0.18
C LEU A 112 -61.29 7.10 0.04
N GLU A 113 -61.25 5.85 0.51
CA GLU A 113 -62.46 5.08 0.84
C GLU A 113 -63.28 5.76 1.94
N GLN A 114 -62.62 6.31 2.97
CA GLN A 114 -63.29 7.06 4.03
C GLN A 114 -63.96 8.34 3.48
N LEU A 115 -63.26 9.08 2.62
CA LEU A 115 -63.81 10.29 1.99
C LEU A 115 -65.01 9.94 1.10
N CYS A 116 -64.93 8.86 0.30
CA CYS A 116 -66.04 8.39 -0.52
C CYS A 116 -67.27 8.00 0.32
N ARG A 117 -67.08 7.34 1.47
CA ARG A 117 -68.18 7.00 2.39
C ARG A 117 -68.82 8.25 3.00
N GLU A 118 -68.02 9.21 3.43
CA GLU A 118 -68.53 10.46 4.02
C GLU A 118 -69.27 11.30 2.96
N LEU A 119 -68.74 11.38 1.74
CA LEU A 119 -69.38 12.09 0.63
C LEU A 119 -70.71 11.44 0.23
N GLN A 120 -70.79 10.10 0.23
CA GLN A 120 -72.05 9.38 0.05
C GLN A 120 -73.05 9.66 1.18
N LYS A 121 -72.58 9.75 2.44
CA LYS A 121 -73.42 10.06 3.60
C LYS A 121 -73.98 11.48 3.53
N GLN A 122 -73.14 12.47 3.24
CA GLN A 122 -73.55 13.87 3.08
C GLN A 122 -74.55 14.03 1.94
N ASN A 123 -74.34 13.35 0.81
CA ASN A 123 -75.28 13.41 -0.31
C ASN A 123 -76.66 12.85 0.07
N LYS A 124 -76.73 11.74 0.82
CA LYS A 124 -77.99 11.22 1.38
C LYS A 124 -78.66 12.23 2.33
N THR A 125 -77.89 12.88 3.20
CA THR A 125 -78.42 13.91 4.11
C THR A 125 -79.02 15.08 3.33
N ILE A 126 -78.30 15.64 2.36
CA ILE A 126 -78.76 16.76 1.53
C ILE A 126 -80.06 16.40 0.79
N ILE A 127 -80.16 15.19 0.23
CA ILE A 127 -81.40 14.73 -0.43
C ILE A 127 -82.57 14.68 0.57
N SER A 128 -82.32 14.16 1.78
CA SER A 128 -83.37 14.08 2.82
C SER A 128 -83.81 15.44 3.34
N GLU A 129 -82.88 16.38 3.54
CA GLU A 129 -83.16 17.74 3.98
C GLU A 129 -83.87 18.55 2.89
N SER A 130 -83.44 18.42 1.63
CA SER A 130 -84.09 19.07 0.49
C SER A 130 -85.53 18.59 0.31
N ARG A 131 -85.78 17.29 0.50
CA ARG A 131 -87.12 16.71 0.47
C ARG A 131 -87.99 17.22 1.62
N LYS A 132 -87.45 17.24 2.83
CA LYS A 132 -88.15 17.76 4.00
C LYS A 132 -88.50 19.23 3.84
N MET A 133 -87.58 20.05 3.34
CA MET A 133 -87.83 21.46 3.03
C MET A 133 -88.93 21.64 1.99
N ALA A 134 -88.99 20.78 0.97
CA ALA A 134 -90.06 20.80 -0.02
C ALA A 134 -91.43 20.39 0.56
N GLU A 135 -91.46 19.40 1.45
CA GLU A 135 -92.66 18.97 2.16
C GLU A 135 -93.15 20.04 3.15
N ASP A 136 -92.24 20.70 3.86
CA ASP A 136 -92.52 21.80 4.79
C ASP A 136 -93.03 23.06 4.04
N GLU A 137 -92.47 23.36 2.86
CA GLU A 137 -92.97 24.43 1.97
C GLU A 137 -94.35 24.11 1.39
N ASP A 138 -94.62 22.86 0.97
CA ASP A 138 -95.94 22.45 0.47
C ASP A 138 -97.00 22.45 1.59
N ALA A 139 -96.62 22.09 2.82
CA ALA A 139 -97.47 22.21 4.00
C ALA A 139 -97.79 23.68 4.34
N LYS A 140 -96.80 24.57 4.26
CA LYS A 140 -97.02 26.03 4.42
C LYS A 140 -97.92 26.59 3.33
N ARG A 141 -97.78 26.16 2.07
CA ARG A 141 -98.66 26.56 0.95
C ARG A 141 -100.11 26.13 1.17
N LYS A 142 -100.35 24.95 1.76
CA LYS A 142 -101.70 24.49 2.14
C LYS A 142 -102.28 25.24 3.34
N GLN A 143 -101.44 25.65 4.30
CA GLN A 143 -101.87 26.43 5.47
C GLN A 143 -102.18 27.91 5.14
N LEU A 144 -101.44 28.52 4.22
CA LEU A 144 -101.66 29.90 3.73
C LEU A 144 -102.94 30.05 2.89
N SER A 145 -103.52 28.96 2.38
CA SER A 145 -104.77 28.97 1.61
C SER A 145 -106.05 29.15 2.46
N ALA A 146 -105.96 29.13 3.80
CA ALA A 146 -107.14 29.03 4.68
C ALA A 146 -107.39 30.23 5.61
N HIS A 147 -106.60 31.31 5.54
CA HIS A 147 -106.75 32.41 6.51
C HIS A 147 -106.53 33.80 5.91
N VAL A 148 -107.63 34.45 5.50
CA VAL A 148 -107.66 35.90 5.29
C VAL A 148 -108.99 36.46 5.82
N LYS A 149 -108.95 37.19 6.95
CA LYS A 149 -109.96 38.22 7.30
C LYS A 149 -109.30 39.39 8.06
N MET A 150 -109.81 40.59 7.79
CA MET A 150 -109.23 41.93 7.97
C MET A 150 -108.94 42.43 9.41
N GLU A 151 -108.62 41.55 10.35
CA GLU A 151 -107.87 41.91 11.58
C GLU A 151 -106.40 41.42 11.50
N GLN A 152 -106.14 40.58 10.50
CA GLN A 152 -104.86 39.95 10.20
C GLN A 152 -103.83 40.95 9.64
N GLN A 153 -104.23 41.97 8.87
CA GLN A 153 -103.29 42.94 8.27
C GLN A 153 -102.53 43.82 9.29
N GLY A 154 -103.15 44.17 10.42
CA GLY A 154 -102.46 44.88 11.51
C GLY A 154 -101.51 43.98 12.29
N LYS A 155 -101.93 42.72 12.54
CA LYS A 155 -101.10 41.70 13.17
C LYS A 155 -99.95 41.26 12.26
N ASP A 156 -100.15 41.19 10.95
CA ASP A 156 -99.16 40.88 9.91
C ASP A 156 -98.16 42.02 9.74
N TYR A 157 -98.59 43.28 9.84
CA TYR A 157 -97.67 44.43 9.82
C TYR A 157 -96.76 44.44 11.06
N VAL A 158 -97.32 44.19 12.24
CA VAL A 158 -96.53 44.05 13.49
C VAL A 158 -95.63 42.81 13.44
N ALA A 159 -96.12 41.69 12.92
CA ALA A 159 -95.33 40.47 12.73
C ALA A 159 -94.20 40.67 11.71
N SER A 160 -94.46 41.39 10.61
CA SER A 160 -93.46 41.74 9.60
C SER A 160 -92.41 42.70 10.16
N LEU A 161 -92.79 43.65 11.02
CA LEU A 161 -91.83 44.50 11.75
C LEU A 161 -90.97 43.67 12.72
N HIS A 162 -91.57 42.76 13.48
CA HIS A 162 -90.84 41.82 14.35
C HIS A 162 -89.90 40.90 13.55
N GLU A 163 -90.34 40.42 12.39
CA GLU A 163 -89.53 39.61 11.49
C GLU A 163 -88.37 40.43 10.92
N ASN A 164 -88.61 41.70 10.55
CA ASN A 164 -87.56 42.60 10.08
C ASN A 164 -86.54 42.91 11.19
N GLU A 165 -86.97 43.17 12.42
CA GLU A 165 -86.09 43.29 13.59
C GLU A 165 -85.30 42.00 13.86
N ALA A 166 -85.94 40.83 13.74
CA ALA A 166 -85.29 39.53 13.90
C ALA A 166 -84.25 39.27 12.80
N LEU A 167 -84.56 39.64 11.55
CA LEU A 167 -83.63 39.57 10.41
C LEU A 167 -82.47 40.55 10.56
N GLN A 168 -82.73 41.78 11.00
CA GLN A 168 -81.70 42.77 11.28
C GLN A 168 -80.77 42.28 12.40
N THR A 169 -81.33 41.67 13.45
CA THR A 169 -80.55 41.08 14.55
C THR A 169 -79.72 39.91 14.05
N LYS A 170 -80.29 39.00 13.25
CA LYS A 170 -79.55 37.89 12.63
C LYS A 170 -78.42 38.38 11.73
N LEU A 171 -78.66 39.40 10.90
CA LEU A 171 -77.64 40.00 10.05
C LEU A 171 -76.51 40.63 10.88
N LYS A 172 -76.84 41.35 11.95
CA LYS A 172 -75.83 41.88 12.89
C LYS A 172 -75.00 40.76 13.54
N THR A 173 -75.65 39.69 14.01
CA THR A 173 -74.94 38.54 14.58
C THR A 173 -74.07 37.84 13.54
N PHE A 174 -74.55 37.70 12.30
CA PHE A 174 -73.81 37.09 11.20
C PHE A 174 -72.58 37.91 10.84
N LEU A 175 -72.70 39.24 10.73
CA LEU A 175 -71.57 40.14 10.50
C LEU A 175 -70.54 40.04 11.63
N ALA A 176 -70.97 40.08 12.89
CA ALA A 176 -70.06 39.91 14.04
C ALA A 176 -69.34 38.54 14.01
N GLN A 177 -70.02 37.46 13.62
CA GLN A 177 -69.38 36.15 13.45
C GLN A 177 -68.37 36.14 12.30
N TYR A 178 -68.65 36.85 11.21
CA TYR A 178 -67.73 36.99 10.08
C TYR A 178 -66.47 37.77 10.46
N GLU A 179 -66.61 38.89 11.17
CA GLU A 179 -65.47 39.68 11.67
C GLU A 179 -64.56 38.83 12.56
N VAL A 180 -65.13 38.10 13.54
CA VAL A 180 -64.35 37.19 14.41
C VAL A 180 -63.67 36.08 13.60
N ARG A 181 -64.33 35.55 12.57
CA ARG A 181 -63.76 34.52 11.70
C ARG A 181 -62.61 35.05 10.86
N GLU A 182 -62.75 36.27 10.34
CA GLU A 182 -61.70 36.93 9.55
C GLU A 182 -60.48 37.23 10.42
N GLU A 183 -60.68 37.75 11.63
CA GLU A 183 -59.61 37.91 12.62
C GLU A 183 -58.95 36.58 12.97
N HIS A 184 -59.71 35.51 13.16
CA HIS A 184 -59.14 34.18 13.43
C HIS A 184 -58.24 33.69 12.30
N PHE A 185 -58.66 33.87 11.03
CA PHE A 185 -57.83 33.51 9.89
C PHE A 185 -56.60 34.40 9.74
N ALA A 186 -56.70 35.70 10.01
CA ALA A 186 -55.54 36.60 10.02
C ALA A 186 -54.49 36.17 11.04
N HIS A 187 -54.91 35.84 12.27
CA HIS A 187 -54.01 35.31 13.31
C HIS A 187 -53.42 33.95 12.91
N GLN A 188 -54.23 33.07 12.32
CA GLN A 188 -53.76 31.77 11.84
C GLN A 188 -52.69 31.93 10.75
N LEU A 189 -52.89 32.84 9.80
CA LEU A 189 -51.93 33.14 8.75
C LEU A 189 -50.62 33.68 9.34
N GLN A 190 -50.71 34.65 10.26
CA GLN A 190 -49.53 35.20 10.95
C GLN A 190 -48.76 34.11 11.72
N ALA A 191 -49.46 33.19 12.39
CA ALA A 191 -48.83 32.06 13.08
C ALA A 191 -48.12 31.10 12.10
N LYS A 192 -48.68 30.89 10.90
CA LYS A 192 -48.03 30.09 9.85
C LYS A 192 -46.80 30.80 9.28
N ASP A 193 -46.87 32.10 9.02
CA ASP A 193 -45.72 32.89 8.56
C ASP A 193 -44.58 32.86 9.57
N LEU A 194 -44.87 33.05 10.87
CA LEU A 194 -43.86 32.92 11.93
C LEU A 194 -43.27 31.51 12.00
N THR A 195 -44.07 30.48 11.75
CA THR A 195 -43.58 29.08 11.71
C THR A 195 -42.63 28.85 10.53
N VAL A 196 -42.93 29.42 9.37
CA VAL A 196 -42.07 29.35 8.17
C VAL A 196 -40.77 30.10 8.42
N GLN A 197 -40.83 31.33 8.93
CA GLN A 197 -39.63 32.12 9.26
C GLN A 197 -38.73 31.41 10.27
N LEU A 198 -39.31 30.77 11.29
CA LEU A 198 -38.56 29.97 12.25
C LEU A 198 -37.86 28.78 11.58
N ALA A 199 -38.56 28.07 10.68
CA ALA A 199 -38.01 26.94 9.95
C ALA A 199 -36.87 27.38 9.00
N GLU A 200 -37.03 28.48 8.29
CA GLU A 200 -36.01 29.09 7.43
C GLU A 200 -34.77 29.53 8.23
N ALA A 201 -34.97 30.19 9.38
CA ALA A 201 -33.88 30.58 10.26
C ALA A 201 -33.10 29.37 10.80
N LYS A 202 -33.80 28.30 11.19
CA LYS A 202 -33.17 27.03 11.61
C LYS A 202 -32.40 26.37 10.48
N LEU A 203 -32.96 26.35 9.26
CA LEU A 203 -32.29 25.79 8.08
C LEU A 203 -31.01 26.57 7.77
N LYS A 204 -31.10 27.91 7.75
CA LYS A 204 -29.93 28.78 7.49
C LYS A 204 -28.85 28.57 8.54
N HIS A 205 -29.21 28.49 9.82
CA HIS A 205 -28.26 28.21 10.89
C HIS A 205 -27.58 26.84 10.73
N GLN A 206 -28.34 25.82 10.37
CA GLN A 206 -27.80 24.48 10.13
C GLN A 206 -26.83 24.46 8.95
N VAL A 207 -27.17 25.14 7.85
CA VAL A 207 -26.29 25.26 6.68
C VAL A 207 -24.98 25.97 7.04
N GLU A 208 -25.03 27.05 7.81
CA GLU A 208 -23.82 27.74 8.27
C GLU A 208 -22.93 26.87 9.18
N LEU A 209 -23.53 26.05 10.05
CA LEU A 209 -22.77 25.10 10.88
C LEU A 209 -22.11 24.03 10.02
N THR A 210 -22.85 23.44 9.08
CA THR A 210 -22.33 22.42 8.17
C THR A 210 -21.21 22.97 7.28
N ASN A 211 -21.34 24.20 6.78
CA ASN A 211 -20.27 24.85 6.00
C ASN A 211 -19.00 25.07 6.85
N ARG A 212 -19.13 25.54 8.09
CA ARG A 212 -17.99 25.69 9.01
C ARG A 212 -17.31 24.36 9.32
N GLU A 213 -18.08 23.28 9.47
CA GLU A 213 -17.53 21.94 9.67
C GLU A 213 -16.83 21.43 8.41
N ALA A 214 -17.42 21.65 7.22
CA ALA A 214 -16.81 21.28 5.96
C ALA A 214 -15.46 22.00 5.72
N GLU A 215 -15.39 23.30 6.00
CA GLU A 215 -14.13 24.07 5.92
C GLU A 215 -13.06 23.51 6.87
N LYS A 216 -13.43 23.14 8.10
CA LYS A 216 -12.50 22.52 9.06
C LYS A 216 -12.00 21.17 8.57
N VAL A 217 -12.89 20.34 8.02
CA VAL A 217 -12.52 19.03 7.46
C VAL A 217 -11.58 19.22 6.27
N GLN A 218 -11.88 20.16 5.37
CA GLN A 218 -11.03 20.46 4.22
C GLN A 218 -9.63 20.91 4.66
N LEU A 219 -9.52 21.86 5.58
CA LEU A 219 -8.23 22.34 6.09
C LEU A 219 -7.44 21.20 6.76
N THR A 220 -8.12 20.32 7.50
CA THR A 220 -7.48 19.18 8.17
C THR A 220 -6.98 18.16 7.15
N LEU A 221 -7.76 17.90 6.10
CA LEU A 221 -7.38 17.02 4.99
C LEU A 221 -6.16 17.55 4.24
N GLU A 222 -6.14 18.85 3.92
CA GLU A 222 -5.00 19.50 3.27
C GLU A 222 -3.73 19.38 4.12
N LYS A 223 -3.83 19.60 5.44
CA LYS A 223 -2.70 19.42 6.37
C LYS A 223 -2.23 17.96 6.42
N ALA A 224 -3.15 16.99 6.46
CA ALA A 224 -2.80 15.58 6.45
C ALA A 224 -2.07 15.17 5.17
N GLN A 225 -2.53 15.67 4.01
CA GLN A 225 -1.87 15.45 2.72
C GLN A 225 -0.46 16.06 2.68
N GLN A 226 -0.28 17.27 3.20
CA GLN A 226 1.04 17.90 3.30
C GLN A 226 2.00 17.12 4.20
N ILE A 227 1.51 16.58 5.32
CA ILE A 227 2.32 15.74 6.22
C ILE A 227 2.71 14.44 5.52
N ALA A 228 1.76 13.75 4.87
CA ALA A 228 2.02 12.52 4.14
C ALA A 228 3.04 12.72 3.01
N ALA A 229 2.94 13.82 2.26
CA ALA A 229 3.90 14.16 1.22
C ALA A 229 5.31 14.42 1.79
N ARG A 230 5.41 15.11 2.93
CA ARG A 230 6.69 15.32 3.62
C ARG A 230 7.28 14.03 4.16
N GLU A 231 6.46 13.15 4.72
CA GLU A 231 6.89 11.84 5.22
C GLU A 231 7.46 10.97 4.10
N ALA A 232 6.76 10.91 2.96
CA ALA A 232 7.23 10.18 1.78
C ALA A 232 8.60 10.70 1.28
N ALA A 233 8.78 12.03 1.21
CA ALA A 233 10.06 12.62 0.82
C ALA A 233 11.19 12.32 1.82
N LEU A 234 10.89 12.29 3.13
CA LEU A 234 11.87 11.93 4.15
C LEU A 234 12.22 10.44 4.11
N GLN A 235 11.26 9.56 3.83
CA GLN A 235 11.52 8.13 3.62
C GLN A 235 12.42 7.89 2.40
N GLU A 236 12.16 8.57 1.29
CA GLU A 236 13.01 8.53 0.10
C GLU A 236 14.44 9.01 0.42
N GLN A 237 14.57 10.11 1.17
CA GLN A 237 15.87 10.62 1.59
C GLN A 237 16.62 9.62 2.51
N LEU A 238 15.92 8.95 3.43
CA LEU A 238 16.50 7.90 4.27
C LEU A 238 16.96 6.70 3.44
N GLY A 239 16.15 6.28 2.46
CA GLY A 239 16.53 5.23 1.51
C GLY A 239 17.83 5.57 0.78
N ALA A 240 17.92 6.78 0.24
CA ALA A 240 19.13 7.26 -0.45
C ALA A 240 20.36 7.34 0.48
N TYR A 241 20.18 7.69 1.76
CA TYR A 241 21.29 7.64 2.71
C TYR A 241 21.69 6.20 3.04
N SER A 242 20.74 5.28 3.17
CA SER A 242 21.05 3.85 3.38
C SER A 242 21.90 3.30 2.25
N GLU A 243 21.52 3.55 0.99
CA GLU A 243 22.30 3.10 -0.18
C GLU A 243 23.71 3.69 -0.20
N LYS A 244 23.86 4.96 0.18
CA LYS A 244 25.19 5.61 0.33
C LYS A 244 26.01 4.95 1.42
N PHE A 245 25.40 4.60 2.56
CA PHE A 245 26.07 3.88 3.63
C PHE A 245 26.54 2.51 3.19
N ASP A 246 25.69 1.74 2.49
CA ASP A 246 26.06 0.43 1.94
C ASP A 246 27.24 0.54 0.97
N THR A 247 27.24 1.56 0.11
CA THR A 247 28.34 1.84 -0.81
C THR A 247 29.65 2.16 -0.08
N VAL A 248 29.60 2.98 0.97
CA VAL A 248 30.77 3.32 1.80
C VAL A 248 31.28 2.08 2.54
N GLN A 249 30.37 1.27 3.10
CA GLN A 249 30.72 0.04 3.79
C GLN A 249 31.38 -0.98 2.86
N ASP A 250 30.85 -1.18 1.65
CA ASP A 250 31.44 -2.06 0.63
C ASP A 250 32.82 -1.55 0.21
N THR A 251 32.97 -0.25 -0.02
CA THR A 251 34.26 0.37 -0.34
C THR A 251 35.27 0.19 0.79
N LEU A 252 34.86 0.37 2.03
CA LEU A 252 35.71 0.18 3.20
C LEU A 252 36.14 -1.29 3.35
N SER A 253 35.22 -2.23 3.14
CA SER A 253 35.49 -3.66 3.16
C SER A 253 36.53 -4.04 2.10
N LYS A 254 36.32 -3.60 0.85
CA LYS A 254 37.28 -3.80 -0.26
C LYS A 254 38.65 -3.20 0.07
N SER A 255 38.67 -1.98 0.61
CA SER A 255 39.90 -1.30 1.04
C SER A 255 40.64 -2.10 2.12
N ASN A 256 39.92 -2.61 3.12
CA ASN A 256 40.51 -3.45 4.16
C ASN A 256 41.11 -4.75 3.60
N THR A 257 40.42 -5.43 2.68
CA THR A 257 40.96 -6.61 1.98
C THR A 257 42.22 -6.27 1.19
N MET A 258 42.25 -5.13 0.50
CA MET A 258 43.44 -4.64 -0.21
C MET A 258 44.60 -4.40 0.76
N PHE A 259 44.37 -3.74 1.89
CA PHE A 259 45.41 -3.52 2.91
C PHE A 259 45.97 -4.83 3.48
N VAL A 260 45.11 -5.81 3.77
CA VAL A 260 45.55 -7.13 4.24
C VAL A 260 46.40 -7.84 3.18
N THR A 261 46.00 -7.76 1.91
CA THR A 261 46.73 -8.34 0.78
C THR A 261 48.10 -7.67 0.61
N LEU A 262 48.15 -6.34 0.57
CA LEU A 262 49.39 -5.57 0.48
C LEU A 262 50.34 -5.86 1.64
N ARG A 263 49.83 -5.99 2.88
CA ARG A 263 50.64 -6.39 4.02
C ARG A 263 51.22 -7.80 3.84
N SER A 264 50.42 -8.75 3.36
CA SER A 264 50.88 -10.11 3.06
C SER A 264 51.96 -10.14 1.97
N GLU A 265 51.79 -9.34 0.91
CA GLU A 265 52.79 -9.22 -0.17
C GLU A 265 54.08 -8.56 0.31
N MET A 266 53.99 -7.51 1.13
CA MET A 266 55.15 -6.86 1.75
C MET A 266 55.94 -7.81 2.64
N ASP A 267 55.25 -8.67 3.41
CA ASP A 267 55.89 -9.73 4.22
C ASP A 267 56.58 -10.77 3.35
N LYS A 268 55.95 -11.20 2.24
CA LYS A 268 56.55 -12.13 1.28
C LYS A 268 57.80 -11.52 0.64
N MET A 269 57.71 -10.27 0.20
CA MET A 269 58.83 -9.56 -0.41
C MET A 269 59.97 -9.35 0.59
N SER A 270 59.68 -8.98 1.84
CA SER A 270 60.68 -8.89 2.91
C SER A 270 61.40 -10.22 3.17
N LYS A 271 60.66 -11.35 3.17
CA LYS A 271 61.26 -12.69 3.28
C LYS A 271 62.12 -13.04 2.07
N HIS A 272 61.70 -12.64 0.87
CA HIS A 272 62.45 -12.87 -0.36
C HIS A 272 63.76 -12.09 -0.37
N ILE A 273 63.74 -10.80 0.00
CA ILE A 273 64.93 -9.95 0.14
C ILE A 273 65.93 -10.59 1.10
N LYS A 274 65.50 -11.00 2.30
CA LYS A 274 66.38 -11.68 3.28
C LYS A 274 67.02 -12.96 2.74
N ARG A 275 66.29 -13.71 1.89
CA ARG A 275 66.82 -14.91 1.24
C ARG A 275 67.90 -14.55 0.23
N LEU A 276 67.63 -13.58 -0.65
CA LEU A 276 68.60 -13.09 -1.63
C LEU A 276 69.85 -12.51 -0.98
N GLU A 277 69.72 -11.77 0.12
CA GLU A 277 70.86 -11.27 0.90
C GLU A 277 71.73 -12.41 1.44
N LYS A 278 71.12 -13.49 1.94
CA LYS A 278 71.84 -14.67 2.43
C LYS A 278 72.54 -15.44 1.30
N GLU A 279 71.86 -15.62 0.17
CA GLU A 279 72.43 -16.26 -1.02
C GLU A 279 73.59 -15.45 -1.58
N ASN A 280 73.44 -14.13 -1.71
CA ASN A 280 74.49 -13.22 -2.16
C ASN A 280 75.70 -13.23 -1.20
N GLY A 281 75.46 -13.19 0.11
CA GLY A 281 76.52 -13.34 1.11
C GLY A 281 77.25 -14.68 1.02
N THR A 282 76.53 -15.77 0.69
CA THR A 282 77.14 -17.09 0.49
C THR A 282 77.97 -17.14 -0.79
N LEU A 283 77.46 -16.56 -1.88
CA LEU A 283 78.20 -16.45 -3.14
C LEU A 283 79.47 -15.63 -2.97
N LYS A 284 79.38 -14.49 -2.26
CA LYS A 284 80.55 -13.67 -1.94
C LYS A 284 81.62 -14.46 -1.17
N LYS A 285 81.22 -15.19 -0.12
CA LYS A 285 82.15 -16.07 0.61
C LYS A 285 82.80 -17.12 -0.29
N LYS A 286 82.03 -17.76 -1.18
CA LYS A 286 82.57 -18.74 -2.14
C LYS A 286 83.56 -18.10 -3.12
N CYS A 287 83.29 -16.88 -3.59
CA CYS A 287 84.24 -16.13 -4.41
C CYS A 287 85.52 -15.83 -3.63
N ASP A 288 85.41 -15.32 -2.40
CA ASP A 288 86.56 -15.01 -1.53
C ASP A 288 87.40 -16.28 -1.23
N GLU A 289 86.75 -17.43 -1.00
CA GLU A 289 87.39 -18.74 -0.81
C GLU A 289 88.10 -19.19 -2.09
N TYR A 290 87.46 -19.06 -3.25
CA TYR A 290 88.04 -19.41 -4.55
C TYR A 290 89.25 -18.54 -4.87
N ASP A 291 89.15 -17.22 -4.67
CA ASP A 291 90.24 -16.27 -4.86
C ASP A 291 91.41 -16.57 -3.91
N SER A 292 91.12 -16.88 -2.64
CA SER A 292 92.15 -17.28 -1.67
C SER A 292 92.86 -18.57 -2.09
N GLY A 293 92.11 -19.61 -2.46
CA GLY A 293 92.69 -20.87 -2.93
C GLY A 293 93.47 -20.71 -4.24
N ALA A 294 93.04 -19.83 -5.13
CA ALA A 294 93.78 -19.50 -6.35
C ALA A 294 95.11 -18.80 -6.04
N ILE A 295 95.12 -17.88 -5.06
CA ILE A 295 96.35 -17.23 -4.58
C ILE A 295 97.30 -18.25 -3.96
N GLU A 296 96.81 -19.13 -3.08
CA GLU A 296 97.62 -20.21 -2.47
C GLU A 296 98.22 -21.13 -3.54
N ALA A 297 97.43 -21.58 -4.51
CA ALA A 297 97.91 -22.41 -5.62
C ALA A 297 98.95 -21.68 -6.49
N LEU A 298 98.80 -20.38 -6.73
CA LEU A 298 99.81 -19.57 -7.42
C LEU A 298 101.10 -19.47 -6.60
N GLN A 299 101.01 -19.26 -5.28
CA GLN A 299 102.17 -19.22 -4.38
C GLN A 299 102.90 -20.57 -4.35
N GLU A 300 102.19 -21.70 -4.25
CA GLU A 300 102.77 -23.04 -4.32
C GLU A 300 103.48 -23.29 -5.66
N ARG A 301 102.88 -22.85 -6.77
CA ARG A 301 103.51 -22.97 -8.10
C ARG A 301 104.79 -22.13 -8.21
N VAL A 302 104.79 -20.91 -7.67
CA VAL A 302 105.99 -20.06 -7.62
C VAL A 302 107.07 -20.74 -6.78
N GLN A 303 106.74 -21.22 -5.58
CA GLN A 303 107.67 -21.92 -4.69
C GLN A 303 108.27 -23.16 -5.36
N THR A 304 107.41 -23.98 -5.99
CA THR A 304 107.84 -25.18 -6.72
C THR A 304 108.76 -24.83 -7.89
N ALA A 305 108.47 -23.74 -8.62
CA ALA A 305 109.32 -23.28 -9.71
C ALA A 305 110.68 -22.77 -9.21
N GLU A 306 110.72 -22.07 -8.07
CA GLU A 306 111.96 -21.65 -7.42
C GLU A 306 112.79 -22.84 -6.94
N ASP A 307 112.17 -23.83 -6.30
CA ASP A 307 112.87 -25.04 -5.84
C ASP A 307 113.34 -25.90 -7.02
N ALA A 308 112.54 -26.02 -8.08
CA ALA A 308 112.97 -26.67 -9.33
C ALA A 308 114.18 -25.97 -9.95
N LYS A 309 114.19 -24.62 -9.97
CA LYS A 309 115.34 -23.83 -10.42
C LYS A 309 116.58 -24.06 -9.54
N ARG A 310 116.43 -24.05 -8.22
CA ARG A 310 117.54 -24.34 -7.28
C ARG A 310 118.12 -25.74 -7.50
N GLN A 311 117.28 -26.74 -7.76
CA GLN A 311 117.74 -28.10 -8.07
C GLN A 311 118.43 -28.15 -9.44
N ALA A 312 117.89 -27.48 -10.46
CA ALA A 312 118.54 -27.35 -11.76
C ALA A 312 119.92 -26.69 -11.66
N ASP A 313 120.05 -25.61 -10.89
CA ASP A 313 121.34 -24.93 -10.65
C ASP A 313 122.35 -25.86 -9.93
N LYS A 314 121.89 -26.67 -8.96
CA LYS A 314 122.72 -27.69 -8.29
C LYS A 314 123.17 -28.77 -9.26
N ILE A 315 122.25 -29.28 -10.09
CA ILE A 315 122.56 -30.28 -11.13
C ILE A 315 123.59 -29.71 -12.09
N GLN A 316 123.41 -28.48 -12.59
CA GLN A 316 124.36 -27.83 -13.49
C GLN A 316 125.76 -27.68 -12.86
N LYS A 317 125.84 -27.35 -11.57
CA LYS A 317 127.12 -27.32 -10.83
C LYS A 317 127.75 -28.69 -10.71
N LEU A 318 126.96 -29.72 -10.37
CA LEU A 318 127.43 -31.10 -10.29
C LEU A 318 127.87 -31.64 -11.65
N GLU A 319 127.13 -31.37 -12.72
CA GLU A 319 127.51 -31.68 -14.10
C GLU A 319 128.80 -30.97 -14.50
N GLY A 320 128.97 -29.70 -14.11
CA GLY A 320 130.22 -28.95 -14.29
C GLY A 320 131.41 -29.61 -13.55
N LEU A 321 131.22 -29.98 -12.29
CA LEU A 321 132.19 -30.75 -11.50
C LEU A 321 132.50 -32.10 -12.15
N CYS A 322 131.49 -32.85 -12.58
CA CYS A 322 131.66 -34.13 -13.27
C CYS A 322 132.42 -33.97 -14.59
N ARG A 323 132.17 -32.91 -15.37
CA ARG A 323 132.96 -32.59 -16.57
C ARG A 323 134.42 -32.29 -16.22
N MET A 324 134.68 -31.45 -15.21
CA MET A 324 136.06 -31.17 -14.79
C MET A 324 136.79 -32.43 -14.30
N LEU A 325 136.13 -33.26 -13.48
CA LEU A 325 136.68 -34.54 -13.03
C LEU A 325 136.86 -35.54 -14.18
N GLN A 326 135.98 -35.53 -15.18
CA GLN A 326 136.13 -36.34 -16.40
C GLN A 326 137.29 -35.85 -17.25
N ASP A 327 137.45 -34.54 -17.44
CA ASP A 327 138.57 -33.94 -18.16
C ASP A 327 139.89 -34.21 -17.43
N GLU A 328 139.91 -34.14 -16.10
CA GLU A 328 141.06 -34.51 -15.27
C GLU A 328 141.37 -36.01 -15.37
N ARG A 329 140.35 -36.89 -15.30
CA ARG A 329 140.52 -38.33 -15.54
C ARG A 329 141.01 -38.62 -16.96
N LYS A 330 140.58 -37.84 -17.96
CA LYS A 330 141.00 -37.97 -19.36
C LYS A 330 142.44 -37.52 -19.55
N ARG A 331 142.84 -36.39 -18.94
CA ARG A 331 144.23 -35.93 -18.85
C ARG A 331 145.13 -36.93 -18.13
N LEU A 332 144.66 -37.53 -17.03
CA LEU A 332 145.39 -38.58 -16.31
C LEU A 332 145.51 -39.88 -17.13
N LYS A 333 144.49 -40.23 -17.92
CA LYS A 333 144.56 -41.33 -18.90
C LYS A 333 145.52 -41.03 -20.04
N GLU A 334 145.51 -39.80 -20.56
CA GLU A 334 146.45 -39.34 -21.59
C GLU A 334 147.89 -39.35 -21.06
N ALA A 335 148.11 -38.91 -19.82
CA ALA A 335 149.39 -39.03 -19.12
C ALA A 335 149.82 -40.50 -18.92
N ALA A 336 148.90 -41.39 -18.54
CA ALA A 336 149.18 -42.83 -18.43
C ALA A 336 149.43 -43.52 -19.79
N SER A 337 148.85 -43.01 -20.88
CA SER A 337 149.12 -43.50 -22.24
C SER A 337 150.44 -42.98 -22.82
N LEU A 338 150.94 -41.84 -22.31
CA LEU A 338 152.28 -41.33 -22.61
C LEU A 338 153.38 -42.08 -21.85
N ASP A 339 153.10 -42.57 -20.63
CA ASP A 339 154.03 -43.42 -19.87
C ASP A 339 154.17 -44.85 -20.46
N THR A 340 153.23 -45.28 -21.31
CA THR A 340 153.31 -46.56 -22.05
C THR A 340 153.87 -46.43 -23.46
N ALA A 341 154.03 -45.20 -23.98
CA ALA A 341 154.57 -44.93 -25.33
C ALA A 341 156.06 -44.50 -25.33
N VAL A 342 156.70 -44.34 -24.16
CA VAL A 342 158.15 -44.08 -24.01
C VAL A 342 158.92 -45.33 -23.52
N GLY A 343 158.23 -46.48 -23.45
CA GLY A 343 158.82 -47.80 -23.24
C GLY A 343 158.90 -48.62 -24.53
N SER A 344 159.67 -48.16 -25.53
CA SER A 344 160.24 -48.97 -26.63
C SER A 344 161.37 -48.21 -27.30
#